data_AF-A0A5J5AUK7-F1
#
_entry.id   AF-A0A5J5AUK7-F1
#
_cell.length_a   1.000
_cell.length_b   1.000
_cell.length_c   1.000
_cell.angle_alpha   90.00
_cell.angle_beta   90.00
_cell.angle_gamma   90.00
#
_symmetry.space_group_name_H-M   'P 1'
#
loop_
_entity.id
_entity.type
_entity.pdbx_description
1 polymer ?
#
loop_
_entity_poly.entity_id
_entity_poly.type
_entity_poly.pdbx_seq_one_letter_code
_entity_poly.pdbx_strand_id
1 'polypeptide(L)'
;MRSSMPFVAMVMAVLAQVTNMMATKLVISRGISTFVLAVYSGAFSSLALLPYALFFHCTFGRSDHPPITFSILFRIFLIALIGTLGLITGYTVGGAFIVTFYKGPPILLTSSHSGSPYQLLSPQLNWILGGFLLACESLTISLWLILQTSTLKKYPAELMIVFYNCCFVTVQSAVVALIAERDPRSWRLGLDTRLIAVLYIAVIGTAFRISVTTWCLGRTGPLFVSMFKPLAIVVAIVLGVVFLGDVFYFGSLVGALVIVTGFYTVVWGKAKEEKVSEDGGVQNFESTSPNAPLLKNRREEI
;
A
#
# COMPACT_ATOMS: atom_id res chain seq x y z
N MET A 1 8.05 26.14 -5.46
CA MET A 1 7.12 25.46 -4.52
C MET A 1 6.34 24.29 -5.13
N ARG A 2 5.91 24.32 -6.40
CA ARG A 2 5.07 23.24 -6.98
C ARG A 2 5.76 21.88 -7.15
N SER A 3 7.09 21.82 -7.28
CA SER A 3 7.82 20.55 -7.48
C SER A 3 8.06 19.74 -6.20
N SER A 4 8.06 20.36 -5.01
CA SER A 4 8.24 19.66 -3.73
C SER A 4 6.93 19.17 -3.11
N MET A 5 5.77 19.57 -3.65
CA MET A 5 4.46 19.19 -3.12
C MET A 5 4.26 17.66 -3.05
N PRO A 6 4.61 16.84 -4.07
CA PRO A 6 4.47 15.39 -3.98
C PRO A 6 5.32 14.77 -2.87
N PHE A 7 6.52 15.29 -2.64
CA PHE A 7 7.41 14.81 -1.59
C PHE A 7 6.83 15.08 -0.19
N VAL A 8 6.41 16.32 0.07
CA VAL A 8 5.81 16.71 1.35
C VAL A 8 4.53 15.92 1.61
N ALA A 9 3.69 15.77 0.57
CA ALA A 9 2.46 15.01 0.63
C ALA A 9 2.72 13.53 1.01
N MET A 10 3.74 12.90 0.42
CA MET A 10 4.10 11.52 0.78
C MET A 10 4.67 11.38 2.17
N VAL A 11 5.47 12.34 2.66
CA VAL A 11 5.92 12.35 4.06
C VAL A 11 4.73 12.42 5.01
N MET A 12 3.75 13.29 4.72
CA MET A 12 2.51 13.37 5.50
C MET A 12 1.70 12.06 5.44
N ALA A 13 1.62 11.42 4.28
CA ALA A 13 0.96 10.13 4.13
C ALA A 13 1.67 9.00 4.89
N VAL A 14 3.00 9.02 4.95
CA VAL A 14 3.80 8.08 5.76
C VAL A 14 3.54 8.30 7.25
N LEU A 15 3.55 9.54 7.71
CA LEU A 15 3.23 9.85 9.10
C LEU A 15 1.81 9.38 9.46
N ALA A 16 0.82 9.67 8.60
CA ALA A 16 -0.55 9.20 8.76
C ALA A 16 -0.65 7.67 8.74
N GLN A 17 0.15 6.97 7.91
CA GLN A 17 0.20 5.52 7.88
C GLN A 17 0.69 4.94 9.21
N VAL A 18 1.76 5.51 9.76
CA VAL A 18 2.37 5.01 11.00
C VAL A 18 1.48 5.31 12.21
N THR A 19 0.94 6.53 12.31
CA THR A 19 0.00 6.85 13.40
C THR A 19 -1.25 6.00 13.33
N ASN A 20 -1.75 5.69 12.13
CA ASN A 20 -2.88 4.78 11.95
C ASN A 20 -2.59 3.36 12.44
N MET A 21 -1.38 2.85 12.19
CA MET A 21 -0.96 1.54 12.67
C MET A 21 -0.94 1.49 14.22
N MET A 22 -0.48 2.57 14.88
CA MET A 22 -0.49 2.70 16.33
C MET A 22 -1.91 2.81 16.90
N ALA A 23 -2.74 3.67 16.32
CA ALA A 23 -4.14 3.81 16.70
C ALA A 23 -4.89 2.48 16.56
N THR A 24 -4.65 1.75 15.47
CA THR A 24 -5.22 0.41 15.25
C THR A 24 -4.79 -0.58 16.32
N LYS A 25 -3.49 -0.62 16.69
CA LYS A 25 -3.01 -1.45 17.80
C LYS A 25 -3.70 -1.10 19.12
N LEU A 26 -3.88 0.18 19.42
CA LEU A 26 -4.55 0.66 20.63
C LEU A 26 -6.05 0.27 20.67
N VAL A 27 -6.71 0.30 19.51
CA VAL A 27 -8.12 -0.08 19.41
C VAL A 27 -8.29 -1.60 19.57
N ILE A 28 -7.40 -2.38 18.97
CA ILE A 28 -7.38 -3.84 19.11
C ILE A 28 -7.08 -4.25 20.56
N SER A 29 -6.14 -3.57 21.24
CA SER A 29 -5.83 -3.87 22.64
C SER A 29 -6.99 -3.58 23.60
N ARG A 30 -7.94 -2.73 23.19
CA ARG A 30 -9.20 -2.47 23.90
C ARG A 30 -10.31 -3.48 23.60
N GLY A 31 -10.03 -4.54 22.84
CA GLY A 31 -10.94 -5.66 22.57
C GLY A 31 -11.88 -5.47 21.39
N ILE A 32 -11.58 -4.56 20.45
CA ILE A 32 -12.33 -4.47 19.19
C ILE A 32 -11.73 -5.43 18.17
N SER A 33 -12.56 -6.25 17.52
CA SER A 33 -12.14 -7.14 16.44
C SER A 33 -11.60 -6.36 15.25
N THR A 34 -10.45 -6.78 14.72
CA THR A 34 -9.79 -6.15 13.57
C THR A 34 -10.68 -6.11 12.32
N PHE A 35 -11.50 -7.14 12.11
CA PHE A 35 -12.43 -7.20 10.98
C PHE A 35 -13.54 -6.15 11.12
N VAL A 36 -14.12 -6.04 12.31
CA VAL A 36 -15.15 -5.05 12.62
C VAL A 36 -14.60 -3.63 12.50
N LEU A 37 -13.36 -3.41 12.97
CA LEU A 37 -12.65 -2.13 12.80
C LEU A 37 -12.47 -1.76 11.32
N ALA A 38 -12.15 -2.72 10.45
CA ALA A 38 -12.02 -2.49 9.02
C ALA A 38 -13.34 -2.01 8.39
N VAL A 39 -14.48 -2.60 8.79
CA VAL A 39 -15.81 -2.20 8.32
C VAL A 39 -16.15 -0.77 8.76
N TYR A 40 -16.01 -0.49 10.06
CA TYR A 40 -16.35 0.84 10.58
C TYR A 40 -15.44 1.93 10.02
N SER A 41 -14.13 1.68 9.97
CA SER A 41 -13.20 2.66 9.42
C SER A 41 -13.47 2.91 7.93
N GLY A 42 -13.79 1.87 7.15
CA GLY A 42 -14.20 2.01 5.75
C GLY A 42 -15.50 2.81 5.57
N ALA A 43 -16.52 2.51 6.39
CA ALA A 43 -17.81 3.20 6.33
C ALA A 43 -17.70 4.69 6.70
N PHE A 44 -16.96 5.02 7.77
CA PHE A 44 -16.73 6.43 8.13
C PHE A 44 -15.85 7.14 7.10
N SER A 45 -14.92 6.44 6.45
CA SER A 45 -14.08 7.01 5.39
C SER A 45 -14.88 7.35 4.14
N SER A 46 -15.77 6.45 3.71
CA SER A 46 -16.65 6.71 2.57
C SER A 46 -17.61 7.86 2.87
N LEU A 47 -18.14 7.92 4.10
CA LEU A 47 -18.97 9.04 4.56
C LEU A 47 -18.21 10.37 4.57
N ALA A 48 -16.95 10.38 5.00
CA ALA A 48 -16.11 11.58 4.99
C ALA A 48 -15.76 12.06 3.58
N LEU A 49 -15.65 11.14 2.61
CA LEU A 49 -15.39 11.46 1.20
C LEU A 49 -16.67 11.79 0.40
N LEU A 50 -17.84 11.42 0.92
CA LEU A 50 -19.15 11.67 0.30
C LEU A 50 -19.42 13.15 -0.02
N PRO A 51 -19.19 14.14 0.88
CA PRO A 51 -19.41 15.54 0.54
C PRO A 51 -18.51 16.01 -0.61
N TYR A 52 -17.28 15.49 -0.69
CA TYR A 52 -16.39 15.77 -1.82
C TYR A 52 -16.91 15.16 -3.13
N ALA A 53 -17.40 13.91 -3.08
CA ALA A 53 -17.98 13.25 -4.24
C ALA A 53 -19.24 13.97 -4.75
N LEU A 54 -20.10 14.42 -3.84
CA LEU A 54 -21.28 15.22 -4.18
C LEU A 54 -20.90 16.58 -4.75
N PHE A 55 -19.95 17.28 -4.13
CA PHE A 55 -19.45 18.55 -4.64
C PHE A 55 -18.87 18.40 -6.05
N PHE A 56 -18.08 17.36 -6.30
CA PHE A 56 -17.52 17.06 -7.61
C PHE A 56 -18.62 16.73 -8.63
N HIS A 57 -19.59 15.90 -8.25
CA HIS A 57 -20.72 15.55 -9.12
C HIS A 57 -21.58 16.78 -9.46
N CYS A 58 -21.88 17.64 -8.49
CA CYS A 58 -22.68 18.86 -8.70
C CYS A 58 -21.91 19.93 -9.49
N THR A 59 -20.61 20.09 -9.26
CA THR A 59 -19.78 21.14 -9.87
C THR A 59 -19.29 20.77 -11.27
N PHE A 60 -18.87 19.51 -11.47
CA PHE A 60 -18.31 19.01 -12.74
C PHE A 60 -19.30 18.24 -13.61
N GLY A 61 -20.53 17.98 -13.13
CA GLY A 61 -21.59 17.28 -13.87
C GLY A 61 -22.09 17.99 -15.13
N ARG A 62 -21.36 18.99 -15.66
CA ARG A 62 -21.77 19.74 -16.85
C ARG A 62 -20.69 20.05 -17.88
N SER A 63 -19.38 19.80 -17.67
CA SER A 63 -18.39 20.24 -18.69
C SER A 63 -17.25 19.31 -19.14
N ASP A 64 -16.50 18.55 -18.33
CA ASP A 64 -15.20 18.03 -18.88
C ASP A 64 -14.71 16.63 -18.43
N HIS A 65 -15.56 15.76 -17.85
CA HIS A 65 -15.11 14.43 -17.41
C HIS A 65 -15.96 13.28 -17.97
N PRO A 66 -15.34 12.19 -18.48
CA PRO A 66 -16.08 11.08 -19.03
C PRO A 66 -16.95 10.43 -17.94
N PRO A 67 -18.21 10.07 -18.26
CA PRO A 67 -19.09 9.42 -17.30
C PRO A 67 -18.49 8.09 -16.83
N ILE A 68 -18.76 7.74 -15.58
CA ILE A 68 -18.27 6.48 -14.99
C ILE A 68 -18.92 5.33 -15.74
N THR A 69 -18.16 4.75 -16.66
CA THR A 69 -18.60 3.60 -17.45
C THR A 69 -18.48 2.35 -16.59
N PHE A 70 -19.36 1.36 -16.83
CA PHE A 70 -19.33 0.06 -16.14
C PHE A 70 -17.93 -0.60 -16.16
N SER A 71 -17.18 -0.44 -17.26
CA SER A 71 -15.79 -0.94 -17.37
C SER A 71 -14.83 -0.32 -16.35
N ILE A 72 -14.97 0.98 -16.06
CA ILE A 72 -14.13 1.66 -15.05
C ILE A 72 -14.55 1.21 -13.66
N LEU A 73 -15.86 1.14 -13.40
CA LEU A 73 -16.38 0.65 -12.12
C LEU A 73 -15.90 -0.78 -11.82
N PHE A 74 -15.94 -1.66 -12.82
CA PHE A 74 -15.43 -3.04 -12.71
C PHE A 74 -13.93 -3.06 -12.40
N ARG A 75 -13.12 -2.18 -13.01
CA ARG A 75 -11.69 -2.05 -12.66
C ARG A 75 -11.48 -1.61 -11.22
N ILE A 76 -12.26 -0.64 -10.74
CA ILE A 76 -12.20 -0.19 -9.34
C ILE A 76 -12.62 -1.32 -8.39
N PHE A 77 -13.62 -2.12 -8.76
CA PHE A 77 -14.01 -3.30 -8.00
C PHE A 77 -12.90 -4.36 -7.94
N LEU A 78 -12.23 -4.65 -9.07
CA LEU A 78 -11.09 -5.56 -9.11
C LEU A 78 -9.91 -5.05 -8.27
N ILE A 79 -9.65 -3.75 -8.32
CA ILE A 79 -8.68 -3.11 -7.44
C ILE A 79 -9.09 -3.40 -6.01
N ALA A 80 -10.28 -2.97 -5.56
CA ALA A 80 -10.79 -3.19 -4.21
C ALA A 80 -10.64 -4.65 -3.74
N LEU A 81 -10.96 -5.63 -4.61
CA LEU A 81 -10.80 -7.06 -4.35
C LEU A 81 -9.33 -7.43 -4.06
N ILE A 82 -8.40 -6.96 -4.87
CA ILE A 82 -6.96 -7.20 -4.67
C ILE A 82 -6.49 -6.54 -3.36
N GLY A 83 -7.05 -5.39 -3.00
CA GLY A 83 -6.70 -4.71 -1.74
C GLY A 83 -7.21 -5.44 -0.51
N THR A 84 -8.44 -5.97 -0.56
CA THR A 84 -8.97 -6.78 0.54
C THR A 84 -8.21 -8.09 0.68
N LEU A 85 -7.82 -8.73 -0.42
CA LEU A 85 -6.89 -9.86 -0.40
C LEU A 85 -5.52 -9.47 0.21
N GLY A 86 -5.02 -8.28 -0.11
CA GLY A 86 -3.80 -7.72 0.49
C GLY A 86 -3.91 -7.54 2.01
N LEU A 87 -5.07 -7.06 2.49
CA LEU A 87 -5.32 -6.95 3.93
C LEU A 87 -5.37 -8.32 4.61
N ILE A 88 -6.09 -9.28 4.02
CA ILE A 88 -6.20 -10.64 4.56
C ILE A 88 -4.83 -11.30 4.61
N THR A 89 -4.06 -11.24 3.51
CA THR A 89 -2.71 -11.81 3.46
C THR A 89 -1.79 -11.16 4.48
N GLY A 90 -1.81 -9.83 4.62
CA GLY A 90 -1.04 -9.13 5.68
C GLY A 90 -1.42 -9.57 7.09
N TYR A 91 -2.71 -9.76 7.39
CA TYR A 91 -3.14 -10.31 8.68
C TYR A 91 -2.66 -11.75 8.89
N THR A 92 -2.72 -12.60 7.86
CA THR A 92 -2.20 -13.98 7.94
C THR A 92 -0.69 -14.03 8.11
N VAL A 93 0.06 -13.14 7.45
CA VAL A 93 1.50 -12.98 7.61
C VAL A 93 1.81 -12.64 9.07
N GLY A 94 1.15 -11.63 9.63
CA GLY A 94 1.30 -11.26 11.03
C GLY A 94 1.04 -12.41 12.00
N GLY A 95 -0.02 -13.19 11.76
CA GLY A 95 -0.31 -14.42 12.52
C GLY A 95 0.78 -15.49 12.37
N ALA A 96 1.27 -15.73 11.15
CA ALA A 96 2.34 -16.69 10.88
C ALA A 96 3.66 -16.29 11.56
N PHE A 97 3.98 -14.98 11.61
CA PHE A 97 5.11 -14.46 12.37
C PHE A 97 4.95 -14.74 13.86
N ILE A 98 3.78 -14.51 14.45
CA ILE A 98 3.54 -14.84 15.86
C ILE A 98 3.75 -16.33 16.10
N VAL A 99 3.20 -17.22 15.26
CA VAL A 99 3.40 -18.68 15.39
C VAL A 99 4.87 -19.08 15.26
N THR A 100 5.62 -18.42 14.38
CA THR A 100 7.02 -18.76 14.12
C THR A 100 7.97 -18.26 15.21
N PHE A 101 7.73 -17.06 15.76
CA PHE A 101 8.61 -16.42 16.73
C PHE A 101 8.18 -16.63 18.19
N TYR A 102 6.91 -16.94 18.44
CA TYR A 102 6.42 -17.20 19.79
C TYR A 102 6.72 -18.65 20.22
N LYS A 103 7.85 -18.84 20.89
CA LYS A 103 8.13 -20.07 21.66
C LYS A 103 7.33 -20.05 22.96
N GLY A 104 6.04 -20.36 22.87
CA GLY A 104 5.19 -20.57 24.05
C GLY A 104 5.53 -21.87 24.80
N PRO A 105 5.11 -22.00 26.08
CA PRO A 105 5.22 -23.27 26.81
C PRO A 105 4.45 -24.39 26.09
N PRO A 106 4.91 -25.65 26.17
CA PRO A 106 4.17 -26.77 25.60
C PRO A 106 2.82 -26.91 26.32
N ILE A 107 1.73 -26.72 25.57
CA ILE A 107 0.35 -26.76 26.07
C ILE A 107 -0.12 -28.20 26.35
N LEU A 108 0.69 -29.19 25.96
CA LEU A 108 0.49 -30.61 26.26
C LEU A 108 1.74 -31.14 26.96
N LEU A 109 1.68 -31.24 28.29
CA LEU A 109 2.57 -32.10 29.06
C LEU A 109 2.11 -33.56 28.86
N THR A 110 2.17 -34.07 27.63
CA THR A 110 2.01 -35.51 27.41
C THR A 110 3.38 -36.13 27.66
N SER A 111 3.61 -36.50 28.92
CA SER A 111 4.69 -37.41 29.26
C SER A 111 4.49 -38.70 28.48
N SER A 112 5.33 -38.96 27.47
CA SER A 112 5.77 -40.30 27.06
C SER A 112 6.78 -40.20 25.92
N HIS A 113 7.98 -40.71 26.18
CA HIS A 113 9.03 -40.96 25.22
C HIS A 113 8.55 -41.83 24.05
N SER A 114 8.78 -41.37 22.82
CA SER A 114 9.25 -42.18 21.68
C SER A 114 9.50 -41.26 20.48
N GLY A 115 10.72 -41.33 19.93
CA GLY A 115 11.17 -40.43 18.88
C GLY A 115 10.39 -40.59 17.58
N SER A 116 9.94 -39.47 17.02
CA SER A 116 9.55 -39.38 15.61
C SER A 116 10.42 -38.32 14.91
N PRO A 117 10.85 -38.55 13.66
CA PRO A 117 11.74 -37.64 12.93
C PRO A 117 11.06 -36.34 12.46
N TYR A 118 9.82 -36.08 12.86
CA TYR A 118 9.04 -34.92 12.40
C TYR A 118 9.31 -33.64 13.22
N GLN A 119 10.05 -33.73 14.33
CA GLN A 119 10.27 -32.59 15.21
C GLN A 119 11.42 -31.66 14.75
N LEU A 120 12.32 -32.15 13.90
CA LEU A 120 13.44 -31.37 13.35
C LEU A 120 13.07 -30.60 12.07
N LEU A 121 12.03 -31.00 11.35
CA LEU A 121 11.57 -30.37 10.10
C LEU A 121 10.63 -29.17 10.34
N SER A 122 10.10 -29.05 11.55
CA SER A 122 9.14 -28.03 11.94
C SER A 122 9.70 -26.60 11.97
N PRO A 123 10.93 -26.31 12.43
CA PRO A 123 11.46 -24.95 12.44
C PRO A 123 11.64 -24.39 11.03
N GLN A 124 12.34 -25.11 10.14
CA GLN A 124 12.68 -24.62 8.79
C GLN A 124 11.45 -24.39 7.90
N LEU A 125 10.43 -25.26 8.00
CA LEU A 125 9.21 -25.13 7.20
C LEU A 125 8.39 -23.87 7.56
N ASN A 126 8.43 -23.45 8.84
CA ASN A 126 7.77 -22.22 9.29
C ASN A 126 8.45 -20.95 8.73
N TRP A 127 9.78 -20.93 8.65
CA TRP A 127 10.53 -19.81 8.04
C TRP A 127 10.26 -19.68 6.54
N ILE A 128 10.21 -20.81 5.82
CA ILE A 128 9.90 -20.84 4.39
C ILE A 128 8.46 -20.38 4.14
N LEU A 129 7.51 -20.84 4.96
CA LEU A 129 6.12 -20.42 4.86
C LEU A 129 5.95 -18.92 5.13
N GLY A 130 6.60 -18.38 6.17
CA GLY A 130 6.59 -16.94 6.45
C GLY A 130 7.18 -16.10 5.30
N GLY A 131 8.30 -16.54 4.72
CA GLY A 131 8.90 -15.92 3.54
C GLY A 131 8.00 -15.96 2.30
N PHE A 132 7.33 -17.09 2.06
CA PHE A 132 6.36 -17.24 0.98
C PHE A 132 5.15 -16.31 1.17
N LEU A 133 4.59 -16.24 2.37
CA LEU A 133 3.46 -15.37 2.68
C LEU A 133 3.84 -13.88 2.52
N LEU A 134 5.05 -13.48 2.93
CA LEU A 134 5.60 -12.14 2.67
C LEU A 134 5.76 -11.84 1.17
N ALA A 135 6.23 -12.82 0.39
CA ALA A 135 6.33 -12.66 -1.06
C ALA A 135 4.93 -12.43 -1.66
N CYS A 136 3.94 -13.23 -1.28
CA CYS A 136 2.54 -13.05 -1.71
C CYS A 136 1.99 -11.66 -1.33
N GLU A 137 2.23 -11.19 -0.10
CA GLU A 137 1.83 -9.84 0.34
C GLU A 137 2.46 -8.75 -0.54
N SER A 138 3.77 -8.84 -0.79
CA SER A 138 4.50 -7.87 -1.62
C SER A 138 4.02 -7.84 -3.08
N LEU A 139 3.69 -9.01 -3.64
CA LEU A 139 3.13 -9.13 -4.99
C LEU A 139 1.72 -8.51 -5.05
N THR A 140 0.91 -8.73 -4.03
CA THR A 140 -0.44 -8.17 -3.93
C THR A 140 -0.42 -6.64 -3.84
N ILE A 141 0.48 -6.09 -3.02
CA ILE A 141 0.69 -4.64 -2.91
C ILE A 141 1.19 -4.04 -4.24
N SER A 142 2.11 -4.71 -4.91
CA SER A 142 2.64 -4.26 -6.20
C SER A 142 1.56 -4.26 -7.29
N LEU A 143 0.77 -5.33 -7.36
CA LEU A 143 -0.35 -5.44 -8.30
C LEU A 143 -1.40 -4.35 -8.04
N TRP A 144 -1.73 -4.08 -6.78
CA TRP A 144 -2.62 -2.99 -6.40
C TRP A 144 -2.11 -1.63 -6.89
N LEU A 145 -0.83 -1.28 -6.64
CA LEU A 145 -0.26 0.01 -7.07
C LEU A 145 -0.27 0.17 -8.59
N ILE A 146 0.07 -0.90 -9.32
CA ILE A 146 0.08 -0.88 -10.78
C ILE A 146 -1.34 -0.70 -11.33
N LEU A 147 -2.33 -1.46 -10.84
CA LEU A 147 -3.72 -1.34 -11.29
C LEU A 147 -4.32 0.02 -10.94
N GLN A 148 -3.98 0.55 -9.76
CA GLN A 148 -4.38 1.89 -9.34
C GLN A 148 -3.82 2.96 -10.28
N THR A 149 -2.54 2.89 -10.66
CA THR A 149 -1.95 3.83 -11.65
C THR A 149 -2.58 3.70 -13.03
N SER A 150 -2.85 2.47 -13.48
CA SER A 150 -3.49 2.19 -14.77
C SER A 150 -4.89 2.80 -14.83
N THR A 151 -5.62 2.77 -13.71
CA THR A 151 -6.96 3.35 -13.60
C THR A 151 -6.91 4.88 -13.56
N LEU A 152 -5.95 5.46 -12.82
CA LEU A 152 -5.75 6.91 -12.78
C LEU A 152 -5.39 7.52 -14.15
N LYS A 153 -4.66 6.78 -14.99
CA LYS A 153 -4.36 7.21 -16.37
C LYS A 153 -5.61 7.31 -17.25
N LYS A 154 -6.61 6.45 -17.02
CA LYS A 154 -7.87 6.43 -17.79
C LYS A 154 -8.92 7.37 -17.23
N TYR A 155 -8.90 7.59 -15.91
CA TYR A 155 -9.87 8.42 -15.22
C TYR A 155 -9.13 9.28 -14.19
N PRO A 156 -8.79 10.54 -14.54
CA PRO A 156 -7.93 11.39 -13.71
C PRO A 156 -8.65 12.05 -12.51
N ALA A 157 -9.82 11.56 -12.12
CA ALA A 157 -10.51 12.02 -10.91
C ALA A 157 -10.13 11.13 -9.71
N GLU A 158 -8.99 11.45 -9.08
CA GLU A 158 -8.36 10.64 -8.03
C GLU A 158 -9.30 10.39 -6.84
N LEU A 159 -9.92 11.45 -6.31
CA LEU A 159 -10.78 11.37 -5.13
C LEU A 159 -12.07 10.59 -5.39
N MET A 160 -12.59 10.60 -6.63
CA MET A 160 -13.74 9.79 -7.00
C MET A 160 -13.37 8.30 -7.04
N ILE A 161 -12.20 7.95 -7.58
CA ILE A 161 -11.68 6.57 -7.53
C ILE A 161 -11.53 6.11 -6.07
N VAL A 162 -10.98 6.96 -5.21
CA VAL A 162 -10.79 6.63 -3.79
C VAL A 162 -12.14 6.44 -3.09
N PHE A 163 -13.14 7.27 -3.38
CA PHE A 163 -14.49 7.11 -2.84
C PHE A 163 -15.09 5.74 -3.21
N TYR A 164 -15.13 5.39 -4.50
CA TYR A 164 -15.66 4.09 -4.94
C TYR A 164 -14.86 2.91 -4.40
N ASN A 165 -13.53 3.04 -4.36
CA ASN A 165 -12.67 2.02 -3.81
C ASN A 165 -12.98 1.80 -2.31
N CYS A 166 -13.14 2.88 -1.54
CA CYS A 166 -13.52 2.80 -0.14
C CYS A 166 -14.89 2.14 0.05
N CYS A 167 -15.88 2.46 -0.80
CA CYS A 167 -17.19 1.81 -0.77
C CYS A 167 -17.08 0.30 -1.03
N PHE A 168 -16.36 -0.12 -2.08
CA PHE A 168 -16.19 -1.54 -2.40
C PHE A 168 -15.39 -2.30 -1.34
N VAL A 169 -14.29 -1.73 -0.84
CA VAL A 169 -13.51 -2.31 0.25
C VAL A 169 -14.37 -2.45 1.51
N THR A 170 -15.22 -1.46 1.82
CA THR A 170 -16.15 -1.54 2.95
C THR A 170 -17.12 -2.69 2.78
N VAL A 171 -17.77 -2.82 1.62
CA VAL A 171 -18.70 -3.93 1.33
C VAL A 171 -18.00 -5.28 1.45
N GLN A 172 -16.83 -5.43 0.82
CA GLN A 172 -16.06 -6.68 0.87
C GLN A 172 -15.58 -6.98 2.31
N SER A 173 -15.09 -5.99 3.04
CA SER A 173 -14.68 -6.16 4.44
C SER A 173 -15.87 -6.49 5.35
N ALA A 174 -17.07 -5.99 5.06
CA ALA A 174 -18.29 -6.31 5.79
C ALA A 174 -18.69 -7.77 5.57
N VAL A 175 -18.60 -8.27 4.33
CA VAL A 175 -18.80 -9.70 4.04
C VAL A 175 -17.81 -10.56 4.82
N VAL A 176 -16.52 -10.21 4.80
CA VAL A 176 -15.48 -10.93 5.55
C VAL A 176 -15.74 -10.87 7.05
N ALA A 177 -16.10 -9.70 7.59
CA ALA A 177 -16.37 -9.51 9.02
C ALA A 177 -17.62 -10.27 9.48
N LEU A 178 -18.67 -10.34 8.66
CA LEU A 178 -19.87 -11.12 8.98
C LEU A 178 -19.60 -12.63 9.02
N ILE A 179 -18.67 -13.11 8.17
CA ILE A 179 -18.25 -14.52 8.17
C ILE A 179 -17.38 -14.82 9.39
N ALA A 180 -16.42 -13.94 9.68
CA ALA A 180 -15.43 -14.12 10.75
C ALA A 180 -16.02 -13.89 12.15
N GLU A 181 -16.86 -12.87 12.29
CA GLU A 181 -17.36 -12.36 13.57
C GLU A 181 -18.88 -12.47 13.63
N ARG A 182 -19.37 -13.70 13.81
CA ARG A 182 -20.81 -14.01 13.85
C ARG A 182 -21.50 -13.53 15.12
N ASP A 183 -20.74 -13.18 16.15
CA ASP A 183 -21.28 -12.75 17.43
C ASP A 183 -21.73 -11.27 17.39
N PRO A 184 -23.02 -10.96 17.61
CA PRO A 184 -23.53 -9.59 17.56
C PRO A 184 -22.96 -8.70 18.68
N ARG A 185 -22.35 -9.28 19.71
CA ARG A 185 -21.67 -8.53 20.77
C ARG A 185 -20.37 -7.87 20.29
N SER A 186 -19.65 -8.48 19.35
CA SER A 186 -18.44 -7.92 18.75
C SER A 186 -18.72 -6.70 17.87
N TRP A 187 -19.94 -6.57 17.37
CA TRP A 187 -20.41 -5.42 16.57
C TRP A 187 -20.89 -4.25 17.42
N ARG A 188 -20.94 -4.39 18.75
CA ARG A 188 -21.46 -3.32 19.62
C ARG A 188 -20.37 -2.26 19.84
N LEU A 189 -20.32 -1.30 18.93
CA LEU A 189 -19.45 -0.12 19.06
C LEU A 189 -20.02 0.82 20.13
N GLY A 190 -19.34 0.91 21.28
CA GLY A 190 -19.66 1.91 22.29
C GLY A 190 -19.33 3.32 21.78
N LEU A 191 -20.20 4.30 22.08
CA LEU A 191 -20.06 5.71 21.67
C LEU A 191 -18.96 6.48 22.43
N ASP A 192 -18.09 5.77 23.16
CA ASP A 192 -17.03 6.33 24.01
C ASP A 192 -15.73 6.61 23.21
N THR A 193 -14.60 6.73 23.92
CA THR A 193 -13.24 6.89 23.36
C THR A 193 -12.88 5.93 22.22
N ARG A 194 -13.56 4.79 22.11
CA ARG A 194 -13.44 3.84 20.98
C ARG A 194 -13.93 4.45 19.66
N LEU A 195 -15.07 5.16 19.66
CA LEU A 195 -15.62 5.80 18.46
C LEU A 195 -14.68 6.89 17.95
N ILE A 196 -14.12 7.72 18.84
CA ILE A 196 -13.19 8.79 18.48
C ILE A 196 -11.94 8.21 17.81
N ALA A 197 -11.40 7.11 18.34
CA ALA A 197 -10.25 6.42 17.75
C ALA A 197 -10.59 5.83 16.36
N VAL A 198 -11.77 5.22 16.20
CA VAL A 198 -12.24 4.71 14.91
C VAL A 198 -12.43 5.84 13.89
N LEU A 199 -12.97 6.99 14.31
CA LEU A 199 -13.13 8.16 13.45
C LEU A 199 -11.77 8.72 13.01
N TYR A 200 -10.79 8.79 13.93
CA TYR A 200 -9.42 9.17 13.60
C TYR A 200 -8.79 8.22 12.56
N ILE A 201 -8.91 6.91 12.78
CA ILE A 201 -8.44 5.86 11.86
C ILE A 201 -9.10 6.01 10.48
N ALA A 202 -10.41 6.27 10.45
CA ALA A 202 -11.15 6.48 9.21
C ALA A 202 -10.67 7.73 8.46
N VAL A 203 -10.68 8.89 9.11
CA VAL A 203 -10.41 10.17 8.45
C VAL A 203 -8.93 10.31 8.11
N ILE A 204 -8.03 10.14 9.07
CA ILE A 204 -6.59 10.35 8.87
C ILE A 204 -5.95 9.11 8.25
N GLY A 205 -6.25 7.94 8.80
CA GLY A 205 -5.61 6.68 8.44
C GLY A 205 -6.05 6.09 7.11
N THR A 206 -7.30 6.33 6.70
CA THR A 206 -7.86 5.75 5.47
C THR A 206 -8.17 6.83 4.45
N ALA A 207 -9.10 7.74 4.71
CA ALA A 207 -9.54 8.74 3.74
C ALA A 207 -8.40 9.67 3.31
N PHE A 208 -7.74 10.36 4.24
CA PHE A 208 -6.64 11.28 3.95
C PHE A 208 -5.44 10.55 3.35
N ARG A 209 -4.96 9.49 4.01
CA ARG A 209 -3.80 8.72 3.54
C ARG A 209 -3.99 8.18 2.14
N ILE A 210 -5.11 7.50 1.85
CA ILE A 210 -5.35 6.89 0.53
C ILE A 210 -5.53 7.98 -0.52
N SER A 211 -6.21 9.08 -0.20
CA SER A 211 -6.37 10.22 -1.11
C SER A 211 -5.03 10.82 -1.51
N VAL A 212 -4.17 11.13 -0.53
CA VAL A 212 -2.85 11.71 -0.77
C VAL A 212 -1.94 10.74 -1.52
N THR A 213 -1.96 9.46 -1.13
CA THR A 213 -1.18 8.42 -1.82
C THR A 213 -1.63 8.29 -3.27
N THR A 214 -2.94 8.30 -3.53
CA THR A 214 -3.51 8.17 -4.87
C THR A 214 -3.22 9.40 -5.74
N TRP A 215 -3.33 10.60 -5.17
CA TRP A 215 -2.95 11.85 -5.83
C TRP A 215 -1.47 11.85 -6.23
N CYS A 216 -0.59 11.48 -5.29
CA CYS A 216 0.84 11.38 -5.60
C CYS A 216 1.11 10.30 -6.65
N LEU A 217 0.46 9.14 -6.53
CA LEU A 217 0.58 8.03 -7.46
C LEU A 217 0.21 8.44 -8.89
N GLY A 218 -0.82 9.27 -9.07
CA GLY A 218 -1.22 9.80 -10.36
C GLY A 218 -0.21 10.79 -10.96
N ARG A 219 0.51 11.53 -10.13
CA ARG A 219 1.46 12.58 -10.55
C ARG A 219 2.88 12.08 -10.79
N THR A 220 3.39 11.21 -9.94
CA THR A 220 4.80 10.79 -9.93
C THR A 220 4.99 9.32 -10.31
N GLY A 221 3.90 8.55 -10.40
CA GLY A 221 3.94 7.12 -10.70
C GLY A 221 4.23 6.21 -9.49
N PRO A 222 4.19 4.88 -9.71
CA PRO A 222 4.26 3.88 -8.64
C PRO A 222 5.63 3.76 -7.99
N LEU A 223 6.72 3.96 -8.74
CA LEU A 223 8.08 3.85 -8.22
C LEU A 223 8.34 4.90 -7.13
N PHE A 224 7.92 6.15 -7.36
CA PHE A 224 8.05 7.22 -6.37
C PHE A 224 7.35 6.86 -5.06
N VAL A 225 6.13 6.34 -5.11
CA VAL A 225 5.37 5.95 -3.92
C VAL A 225 6.06 4.81 -3.15
N SER A 226 6.63 3.85 -3.86
CA SER A 226 7.37 2.73 -3.25
C SER A 226 8.64 3.19 -2.52
N MET A 227 9.27 4.29 -2.93
CA MET A 227 10.48 4.81 -2.28
C MET A 227 10.28 5.24 -0.82
N PHE A 228 9.04 5.55 -0.43
CA PHE A 228 8.72 5.96 0.94
C PHE A 228 8.38 4.78 1.86
N LYS A 229 8.32 3.54 1.35
CA LYS A 229 7.96 2.36 2.15
C LYS A 229 9.03 2.01 3.20
N PRO A 230 10.35 1.99 2.89
CA PRO A 230 11.39 1.82 3.90
C PRO A 230 11.40 2.96 4.93
N LEU A 231 11.14 4.20 4.49
CA LEU A 231 11.06 5.35 5.39
C LEU A 231 9.96 5.15 6.45
N ALA A 232 8.82 4.58 6.07
CA ALA A 232 7.73 4.27 7.00
C ALA A 232 8.17 3.32 8.13
N ILE A 233 9.10 2.39 7.87
CA ILE A 233 9.64 1.47 8.88
C ILE A 233 10.43 2.25 9.93
N VAL A 234 11.33 3.15 9.50
CA VAL A 234 12.14 3.97 10.41
C VAL A 234 11.25 4.86 11.28
N VAL A 235 10.29 5.54 10.64
CA VAL A 235 9.32 6.40 11.34
C VAL A 235 8.48 5.59 12.32
N ALA A 236 8.07 4.36 11.97
CA ALA A 236 7.33 3.47 12.86
C ALA A 236 8.12 3.05 14.10
N ILE A 237 9.41 2.76 13.95
CA ILE A 237 10.28 2.41 15.08
C ILE A 237 10.42 3.62 16.01
N VAL A 238 10.74 4.80 15.48
CA VAL A 238 10.92 6.02 16.29
C VAL A 238 9.64 6.40 17.02
N LEU A 239 8.51 6.45 16.32
CA LEU A 239 7.22 6.76 16.92
C LEU A 239 6.76 5.65 17.88
N GLY A 240 7.14 4.38 17.65
CA GLY A 240 6.85 3.26 18.56
C GLY A 240 7.51 3.44 19.92
N VAL A 241 8.79 3.81 19.94
CA VAL A 241 9.50 4.09 21.19
C VAL A 241 8.90 5.30 21.91
N VAL A 242 8.62 6.39 21.18
CA VAL A 242 8.14 7.64 21.78
C VAL A 242 6.72 7.51 22.35
N PHE A 243 5.80 6.85 21.63
CA PHE A 243 4.39 6.80 22.01
C PHE A 243 3.97 5.53 22.75
N LEU A 244 4.51 4.37 22.40
CA LEU A 244 4.17 3.09 23.06
C LEU A 244 5.09 2.77 24.23
N GLY A 245 6.26 3.42 24.32
CA GLY A 245 7.30 3.03 25.29
C GLY A 245 7.88 1.64 25.00
N ASP A 246 7.75 1.15 23.75
CA ASP A 246 8.24 -0.16 23.35
C ASP A 246 9.76 -0.23 23.58
N VAL A 247 10.22 -1.37 24.12
CA VAL A 247 11.64 -1.62 24.35
C VAL A 247 12.38 -1.60 23.02
N PHE A 248 13.32 -0.67 22.88
CA PHE A 248 14.09 -0.49 21.66
C PHE A 248 15.18 -1.55 21.55
N TYR A 249 14.97 -2.54 20.69
CA TYR A 249 15.96 -3.57 20.43
C TYR A 249 16.99 -3.07 19.41
N PHE A 250 18.28 -3.15 19.76
CA PHE A 250 19.39 -2.79 18.88
C PHE A 250 19.32 -3.51 17.51
N GLY A 251 18.86 -4.76 17.50
CA GLY A 251 18.65 -5.52 16.26
C GLY A 251 17.65 -4.89 15.29
N SER A 252 16.59 -4.22 15.79
CA SER A 252 15.61 -3.52 14.95
C SER A 252 16.21 -2.28 14.30
N LEU A 253 17.07 -1.55 15.02
CA LEU A 253 17.79 -0.40 14.50
C LEU A 253 18.75 -0.80 13.37
N VAL A 254 19.59 -1.81 13.61
CA VAL A 254 20.53 -2.31 12.60
C VAL A 254 19.78 -2.82 11.37
N GLY A 255 18.69 -3.59 11.58
CA GLY A 255 17.84 -4.07 10.50
C GLY A 255 17.25 -2.93 9.66
N ALA A 256 16.73 -1.87 10.30
CA ALA A 256 16.19 -0.71 9.60
C ALA A 256 17.25 0.02 8.77
N LEU A 257 18.47 0.22 9.31
CA LEU A 257 19.58 0.85 8.59
C LEU A 257 20.00 0.04 7.36
N VAL A 258 20.06 -1.29 7.49
CA VAL A 258 20.39 -2.18 6.37
C VAL A 258 19.30 -2.12 5.29
N ILE A 259 18.02 -2.16 5.66
CA ILE A 259 16.90 -2.07 4.70
C ILE A 259 16.92 -0.73 3.96
N VAL A 260 17.08 0.38 4.68
CA VAL A 260 17.15 1.72 4.10
C VAL A 260 18.33 1.82 3.13
N THR A 261 19.52 1.44 3.58
CA THR A 261 20.73 1.51 2.76
C THR A 261 20.58 0.64 1.50
N GLY A 262 20.15 -0.61 1.65
CA GLY A 262 19.95 -1.53 0.52
C GLY A 262 18.88 -1.07 -0.48
N PHE A 263 17.79 -0.46 0.00
CA PHE A 263 16.77 0.05 -0.92
C PHE A 263 17.26 1.28 -1.69
N TYR A 264 17.90 2.24 -1.02
CA TYR A 264 18.37 3.45 -1.67
C TYR A 264 19.56 3.20 -2.60
N THR A 265 20.42 2.21 -2.33
CA THR A 265 21.47 1.81 -3.28
C THR A 265 20.87 1.27 -4.57
N VAL A 266 19.80 0.46 -4.50
CA VAL A 266 19.09 -0.02 -5.69
C VAL A 266 18.47 1.14 -6.48
N VAL A 267 17.78 2.06 -5.80
CA VAL A 267 17.20 3.25 -6.46
C VAL A 267 18.28 4.10 -7.12
N TRP A 268 19.41 4.31 -6.45
CA TRP A 268 20.56 5.01 -7.00
C TRP A 268 21.12 4.31 -8.26
N GLY A 269 21.19 2.97 -8.22
CA GLY A 269 21.58 2.16 -9.38
C GLY A 269 20.65 2.37 -10.58
N LYS A 270 19.33 2.27 -10.37
CA LYS A 270 18.33 2.50 -11.43
C LYS A 270 18.39 3.93 -11.97
N ALA A 271 18.55 4.93 -11.11
CA ALA A 271 18.69 6.32 -11.52
C ALA A 271 19.97 6.57 -12.35
N LYS A 272 21.02 5.78 -12.12
CA LYS A 272 22.26 5.84 -12.92
C LYS A 272 22.09 5.15 -14.27
N GLU A 273 21.40 4.01 -14.33
CA GLU A 273 21.07 3.32 -15.60
C GLU A 273 20.27 4.22 -16.55
N GLU A 274 19.29 4.96 -16.02
CA GLU A 274 18.44 5.86 -16.81
C GLU A 274 19.24 7.03 -17.40
N LYS A 275 20.12 7.65 -16.59
CA LYS A 275 21.03 8.71 -17.05
C LYS A 275 22.04 8.24 -18.11
N VAL A 276 22.58 7.03 -17.95
CA VAL A 276 23.50 6.43 -18.93
C VAL A 276 22.77 6.06 -20.23
N SER A 277 21.49 5.67 -20.15
CA SER A 277 20.67 5.38 -21.33
C SER A 277 20.29 6.65 -22.11
N GLU A 278 20.03 7.77 -21.42
CA GLU A 278 19.81 9.07 -22.08
C GLU A 278 21.09 9.62 -22.73
N ASP A 279 22.23 9.54 -22.04
CA ASP A 279 23.52 10.05 -22.57
C ASP A 279 24.07 9.17 -23.72
N GLY A 280 23.89 7.84 -23.64
CA GLY A 280 24.25 6.89 -24.70
C GLY A 280 23.29 6.89 -25.91
N GLY A 281 22.06 7.37 -25.73
CA GLY A 281 21.08 7.54 -26.81
C GLY A 281 21.32 8.79 -27.67
N VAL A 282 21.97 9.81 -27.11
CA VAL A 282 22.32 11.06 -27.82
C VAL A 282 23.65 10.93 -28.59
N GLN A 283 24.55 10.03 -28.18
CA GLN A 283 25.86 9.87 -28.86
C GLN A 283 25.87 8.87 -30.03
N ASN A 284 24.81 8.07 -30.24
CA ASN A 284 24.77 7.07 -31.32
C ASN A 284 24.10 7.54 -32.63
N PHE A 285 23.86 8.86 -32.81
CA PHE A 285 23.38 9.42 -34.07
C PHE A 285 24.31 10.44 -34.73
N GLU A 286 25.51 10.67 -34.19
CA GLU A 286 26.55 11.48 -34.84
C GLU A 286 27.85 10.69 -35.02
N SER A 287 27.86 9.79 -36.00
CA SER A 287 29.11 9.45 -36.69
C SER A 287 28.87 9.06 -38.15
N THR A 288 29.22 10.01 -39.02
CA THR A 288 29.90 9.79 -40.31
C THR A 288 29.09 9.19 -41.45
N SER A 289 28.33 10.04 -42.16
CA SER A 289 28.15 9.88 -43.60
C SER A 289 29.38 10.48 -44.31
N PRO A 290 30.20 9.71 -45.05
CA PRO A 290 31.13 10.29 -45.98
C PRO A 290 30.34 10.74 -47.22
N ASN A 291 30.41 12.04 -47.47
CA ASN A 291 29.91 12.73 -48.65
C ASN A 291 30.05 11.90 -49.94
N ALA A 292 28.93 11.46 -50.50
CA ALA A 292 28.83 11.05 -51.90
C ALA A 292 28.22 12.22 -52.69
N PRO A 293 28.87 12.72 -53.76
CA PRO A 293 28.40 13.89 -54.49
C PRO A 293 27.16 13.55 -55.32
N LEU A 294 26.15 14.40 -55.19
CA LEU A 294 24.89 14.35 -55.91
C LEU A 294 25.11 14.59 -57.42
N LEU A 295 24.85 13.57 -58.24
CA LEU A 295 24.65 13.71 -59.67
C LEU A 295 23.29 14.37 -59.93
N LYS A 296 23.31 15.71 -59.99
CA LYS A 296 22.24 16.53 -60.56
C LYS A 296 22.31 16.40 -62.08
N ASN A 297 21.57 15.45 -62.67
CA ASN A 297 21.35 15.48 -64.11
C ASN A 297 20.02 16.15 -64.45
N ARG A 298 20.17 17.16 -65.30
CA ARG A 298 19.22 18.17 -65.77
C ARG A 298 18.36 17.54 -66.88
N ARG A 299 17.05 17.79 -66.84
CA ARG A 299 16.16 17.64 -68.01
C ARG A 299 16.40 18.80 -68.99
N GLU A 300 16.28 18.49 -70.27
CA GLU A 300 16.19 19.32 -71.50
C GLU A 300 17.09 18.63 -72.56
N GLU A 301 16.72 18.31 -73.80
CA GLU A 301 15.67 18.80 -74.68
C GLU A 301 15.63 17.90 -75.95
N ILE A 302 14.45 17.83 -76.61
CA ILE A 302 14.10 17.31 -77.95
C ILE A 302 13.99 15.79 -78.14
#